data_AF-A0A3B8MCN0-F1
#
_entry.id   AF-A0A3B8MCN0-F1
#
_cell.length_a   1.000
_cell.length_b   1.000
_cell.length_c   1.000
_cell.angle_alpha   90.00
_cell.angle_beta   90.00
_cell.angle_gamma   90.00
#
_symmetry.space_group_name_H-M   'P 1'
#
loop_
_entity.id
_entity.type
_entity.pdbx_description
1 polymer ?
#
loop_
_entity_poly.entity_id
_entity_poly.type
_entity_poly.pdbx_seq_one_letter_code
_entity_poly.pdbx_strand_id
1 'polypeptide(L)'
;MVGALICTFPAWGDGSTRLSTLLQALALNPSDLAIAKDYLPDPDRLEIARDRMRDPVEADRWLKAAAERLMRCEASEALAVVGSWLSRPGEVSQMGQLTDSHDGLRRSREILADAIPEASGMMALVHPDSSLNGLDTRRHLSAGRSVEMARLVSVAFGWLTSLEQIEYWRPNRLDTPFGAIAVGSPGDDIYEGPIALVIDPGGNDRYVACAGVGGSAAPVSVVIDLGGNDRYEGAAGVGRFGVGVLVDRSGDDVYTSASSAQGVGIAGIGILVDGAGDDKYTASVGAQGFGLYGIGLLVDEAGNDRYGAASLAQGASGPGGVGVLIDRKGQDSYQAAGPFKDFREEGRYARSMSQGFAFGIQTEASGGVGLLVDGGGNDTYTVEYFGQGGAIWGGLGGLYDGAGHDRFTARRYAQGCGVHLSTGLLVDDSGDDVYSMWAVGQGCGHDLAVGVLSDGRGSDTYDLSWLGQGAASGNGTGLLLDASGDDTYRAEGDDTQGYGSTARNFGSIGLLLDSGGHDQYRHQTERPFVITSPTSARLDREAGSP
;
A
#
# COMPACT_ATOMS: atom_id res chain seq x y z
N MET A 1 -41.17 -2.37 18.95
CA MET A 1 -40.88 -2.61 20.38
C MET A 1 -39.55 -3.33 20.47
N VAL A 2 -38.45 -2.60 20.49
CA VAL A 2 -37.14 -3.13 20.87
C VAL A 2 -36.82 -2.43 22.19
N GLY A 3 -37.17 -3.08 23.30
CA GLY A 3 -36.75 -2.63 24.61
C GLY A 3 -35.26 -2.85 24.74
N ALA A 4 -34.55 -1.83 25.24
CA ALA A 4 -33.12 -1.91 25.54
C ALA A 4 -32.84 -3.14 26.40
N LEU A 5 -32.08 -4.09 25.85
CA LEU A 5 -31.61 -5.26 26.58
C LEU A 5 -30.37 -4.81 27.37
N ILE A 6 -30.51 -4.65 28.68
CA ILE A 6 -29.34 -4.53 29.58
C ILE A 6 -28.87 -5.96 29.82
N CYS A 7 -27.89 -6.41 29.05
CA CYS A 7 -27.18 -7.64 29.36
C CYS A 7 -26.02 -7.32 30.30
N THR A 8 -26.02 -7.93 31.49
CA THR A 8 -24.87 -7.93 32.39
C THR A 8 -23.97 -9.10 32.01
N PHE A 9 -22.76 -8.82 31.55
CA PHE A 9 -21.79 -9.83 31.12
C PHE A 9 -20.60 -9.92 32.10
N PRO A 10 -20.06 -11.13 32.36
CA PRO A 10 -18.93 -11.35 33.28
C PRO A 10 -17.61 -10.80 32.72
N ALA A 11 -16.61 -10.58 33.59
CA ALA A 11 -15.29 -9.97 33.30
C ALA A 11 -14.67 -10.42 31.95
N TRP A 12 -14.32 -9.43 31.11
CA TRP A 12 -14.15 -9.55 29.66
C TRP A 12 -12.67 -9.78 29.28
N GLY A 13 -12.42 -10.69 28.32
CA GLY A 13 -11.08 -11.04 27.80
C GLY A 13 -10.53 -10.07 26.74
N ASP A 14 -9.61 -10.56 25.90
CA ASP A 14 -8.94 -9.83 24.81
C ASP A 14 -9.89 -9.22 23.75
N GLY A 15 -9.36 -8.45 22.79
CA GLY A 15 -10.13 -7.78 21.73
C GLY A 15 -11.04 -8.70 20.91
N SER A 16 -10.65 -9.96 20.69
CA SER A 16 -11.48 -10.96 19.98
C SER A 16 -12.77 -11.30 20.74
N THR A 17 -12.69 -11.25 22.06
CA THR A 17 -13.83 -11.49 22.96
C THR A 17 -14.83 -10.32 22.91
N ARG A 18 -14.36 -9.11 22.64
CA ARG A 18 -15.15 -7.86 22.62
C ARG A 18 -15.98 -7.72 21.35
N LEU A 19 -15.37 -7.92 20.18
CA LEU A 19 -16.11 -7.96 18.91
C LEU A 19 -17.16 -9.08 18.93
N SER A 20 -16.81 -10.26 19.46
CA SER A 20 -17.76 -11.35 19.63
C SER A 20 -18.97 -10.96 20.49
N THR A 21 -18.76 -10.17 21.54
CA THR A 21 -19.84 -9.69 22.42
C THR A 21 -20.74 -8.67 21.71
N LEU A 22 -20.13 -7.73 20.97
CA LEU A 22 -20.85 -6.75 20.13
C LEU A 22 -21.73 -7.45 19.09
N LEU A 23 -21.18 -8.44 18.38
CA LEU A 23 -21.89 -9.21 17.37
C LEU A 23 -23.04 -10.02 17.98
N GLN A 24 -22.82 -10.70 19.11
CA GLN A 24 -23.88 -11.43 19.81
C GLN A 24 -25.06 -10.52 20.20
N ALA A 25 -24.79 -9.29 20.63
CA ALA A 25 -25.83 -8.32 20.96
C ALA A 25 -26.62 -7.83 19.74
N LEU A 26 -26.03 -7.90 18.54
CA LEU A 26 -26.71 -7.71 17.25
C LEU A 26 -27.38 -8.98 16.71
N ALA A 27 -27.27 -10.12 17.41
CA ALA A 27 -27.63 -11.44 16.91
C ALA A 27 -26.89 -11.83 15.61
N LEU A 28 -25.65 -11.40 15.49
CA LEU A 28 -24.71 -11.70 14.41
C LEU A 28 -23.57 -12.60 14.91
N ASN A 29 -22.88 -13.24 13.96
CA ASN A 29 -21.64 -13.98 14.16
C ASN A 29 -20.52 -13.34 13.32
N PRO A 30 -19.24 -13.65 13.59
CA PRO A 30 -18.12 -13.12 12.79
C PRO A 30 -18.27 -13.38 11.28
N SER A 31 -18.84 -14.53 10.89
CA SER A 31 -19.10 -14.85 9.48
C SER A 31 -20.10 -13.93 8.79
N ASP A 32 -20.94 -13.21 9.53
CA ASP A 32 -21.90 -12.27 8.94
C ASP A 32 -21.22 -10.98 8.46
N LEU A 33 -20.01 -10.68 8.97
CA LEU A 33 -19.16 -9.59 8.48
C LEU A 33 -18.56 -9.89 7.10
N ALA A 34 -18.48 -11.18 6.75
CA ALA A 34 -17.78 -11.65 5.56
C ALA A 34 -18.52 -11.32 4.27
N ILE A 35 -17.75 -10.89 3.26
CA ILE A 35 -18.22 -10.76 1.88
C ILE A 35 -17.77 -12.00 1.11
N ALA A 36 -18.47 -13.11 1.34
CA ALA A 36 -18.05 -14.42 0.86
C ALA A 36 -18.24 -14.63 -0.66
N LYS A 37 -19.22 -13.94 -1.25
CA LYS A 37 -19.53 -14.07 -2.67
C LYS A 37 -18.69 -13.07 -3.48
N ASP A 38 -17.80 -13.63 -4.30
CA ASP A 38 -17.02 -12.85 -5.25
C ASP A 38 -17.83 -12.64 -6.54
N TYR A 39 -18.01 -11.38 -6.92
CA TYR A 39 -18.69 -10.97 -8.15
C TYR A 39 -17.70 -10.49 -9.23
N LEU A 40 -16.39 -10.55 -8.95
CA LEU A 40 -15.30 -10.28 -9.88
C LEU A 40 -14.46 -11.54 -10.12
N PRO A 41 -15.01 -12.61 -10.73
CA PRO A 41 -14.22 -13.78 -11.11
C PRO A 41 -13.41 -13.48 -12.39
N ASP A 42 -12.55 -12.47 -12.33
CA ASP A 42 -11.57 -12.13 -13.36
C ASP A 42 -10.20 -12.74 -13.02
N PRO A 43 -9.31 -12.94 -14.01
CA PRO A 43 -8.05 -13.67 -13.82
C PRO A 43 -7.01 -12.90 -12.99
N ASP A 44 -7.22 -11.60 -12.71
CA ASP A 44 -6.33 -10.76 -11.91
C ASP A 44 -6.75 -10.72 -10.43
N ARG A 45 -7.91 -11.30 -10.08
CA ARG A 45 -8.39 -11.34 -8.70
C ARG A 45 -7.51 -12.22 -7.81
N LEU A 46 -6.74 -11.58 -6.93
CA LEU A 46 -5.81 -12.24 -6.01
C LEU A 46 -6.51 -12.98 -4.87
N GLU A 47 -5.97 -14.14 -4.48
CA GLU A 47 -6.48 -14.98 -3.38
C GLU A 47 -6.44 -14.21 -2.05
N ILE A 48 -5.32 -13.52 -1.77
CA ILE A 48 -5.14 -12.74 -0.54
C ILE A 48 -6.22 -11.65 -0.38
N ALA A 49 -6.60 -10.99 -1.47
CA ALA A 49 -7.67 -9.99 -1.47
C ALA A 49 -9.07 -10.63 -1.26
N ARG A 50 -9.29 -11.89 -1.67
CA ARG A 50 -10.53 -12.62 -1.36
C ARG A 50 -10.58 -13.03 0.10
N ASP A 51 -9.46 -13.48 0.64
CA ASP A 51 -9.39 -13.95 2.03
C ASP A 51 -9.65 -12.82 3.01
N ARG A 52 -9.13 -11.61 2.76
CA ARG A 52 -9.42 -10.43 3.58
C ARG A 52 -10.88 -9.98 3.54
N MET A 53 -11.59 -10.20 2.44
CA MET A 53 -13.05 -9.98 2.40
C MET A 53 -13.85 -11.05 3.14
N ARG A 54 -13.36 -12.30 3.13
CA ARG A 54 -14.02 -13.43 3.80
C ARG A 54 -13.83 -13.43 5.30
N ASP A 55 -12.77 -12.78 5.78
CA ASP A 55 -12.50 -12.63 7.20
C ASP A 55 -12.01 -11.21 7.52
N PRO A 56 -12.94 -10.23 7.60
CA PRO A 56 -12.62 -8.85 7.93
C PRO A 56 -11.95 -8.68 9.30
N VAL A 57 -12.19 -9.61 10.23
CA VAL A 57 -11.72 -9.54 11.62
C VAL A 57 -10.26 -9.93 11.76
N GLU A 58 -9.75 -10.76 10.84
CA GLU A 58 -8.33 -11.11 10.78
C GLU A 58 -7.55 -10.20 9.82
N ALA A 59 -8.21 -9.22 9.19
CA ALA A 59 -7.60 -8.42 8.14
C ALA A 59 -6.59 -7.40 8.68
N ASP A 60 -6.91 -6.72 9.78
CA ASP A 60 -5.99 -5.83 10.50
C ASP A 60 -4.79 -6.61 11.07
N ARG A 61 -5.04 -7.77 11.69
CA ARG A 61 -3.97 -8.64 12.22
C ARG A 61 -3.04 -9.15 11.12
N TRP A 62 -3.58 -9.46 9.95
CA TRP A 62 -2.76 -9.79 8.80
C TRP A 62 -1.88 -8.61 8.39
N LEU A 63 -2.44 -7.39 8.30
CA LEU A 63 -1.67 -6.21 7.91
C LEU A 63 -0.54 -5.97 8.91
N LYS A 64 -0.84 -5.95 10.22
CA LYS A 64 0.17 -5.83 11.27
C LYS A 64 1.26 -6.91 11.16
N ALA A 65 0.88 -8.18 11.04
CA ALA A 65 1.86 -9.26 10.93
C ALA A 65 2.70 -9.19 9.65
N ALA A 66 2.12 -8.70 8.54
CA ALA A 66 2.83 -8.45 7.29
C ALA A 66 3.81 -7.29 7.45
N ALA A 67 3.36 -6.16 8.01
CA ALA A 67 4.17 -4.98 8.29
C ALA A 67 5.34 -5.31 9.22
N GLU A 68 5.09 -5.90 10.39
CA GLU A 68 6.14 -6.33 11.32
C GLU A 68 7.16 -7.29 10.67
N ARG A 69 6.73 -8.13 9.72
CA ARG A 69 7.64 -9.00 8.99
C ARG A 69 8.50 -8.19 8.02
N LEU A 70 7.89 -7.30 7.25
CA LEU A 70 8.57 -6.43 6.28
C LEU A 70 9.59 -5.51 6.96
N MET A 71 9.23 -4.96 8.13
CA MET A 71 10.09 -4.10 8.95
C MET A 71 11.36 -4.77 9.47
N ARG A 72 11.36 -6.10 9.61
CA ARG A 72 12.49 -6.86 10.19
C ARG A 72 13.35 -7.56 9.15
N CYS A 73 12.91 -7.62 7.90
CA CYS A 73 13.53 -8.44 6.88
C CYS A 73 14.28 -7.60 5.85
N GLU A 74 15.44 -8.07 5.39
CA GLU A 74 16.20 -7.45 4.31
C GLU A 74 15.34 -7.31 3.04
N ALA A 75 15.72 -6.40 2.13
CA ALA A 75 14.96 -6.15 0.89
C ALA A 75 14.77 -7.42 0.03
N SER A 76 15.72 -8.35 0.07
CA SER A 76 15.63 -9.66 -0.60
C SER A 76 14.52 -10.55 -0.02
N GLU A 77 14.38 -10.57 1.30
CA GLU A 77 13.32 -11.29 2.00
C GLU A 77 11.96 -10.58 1.81
N ALA A 78 11.94 -9.25 1.86
CA ALA A 78 10.74 -8.46 1.57
C ALA A 78 10.21 -8.78 0.17
N LEU A 79 11.09 -8.83 -0.84
CA LEU A 79 10.76 -9.23 -2.21
C LEU A 79 10.14 -10.64 -2.26
N ALA A 80 10.67 -11.60 -1.50
CA ALA A 80 10.12 -12.96 -1.45
C ALA A 80 8.73 -12.99 -0.80
N VAL A 81 8.50 -12.19 0.25
CA VAL A 81 7.19 -12.04 0.90
C VAL A 81 6.17 -11.48 -0.07
N VAL A 82 6.45 -10.33 -0.70
CA VAL A 82 5.51 -9.68 -1.62
C VAL A 82 5.26 -10.53 -2.87
N GLY A 83 6.29 -11.21 -3.39
CA GLY A 83 6.15 -12.14 -4.50
C GLY A 83 5.22 -13.32 -4.20
N SER A 84 5.16 -13.76 -2.94
CA SER A 84 4.24 -14.83 -2.54
C SER A 84 2.76 -14.43 -2.63
N TRP A 85 2.42 -13.14 -2.54
CA TRP A 85 1.04 -12.65 -2.65
C TRP A 85 0.49 -12.71 -4.08
N LEU A 86 1.38 -12.73 -5.08
CA LEU A 86 1.03 -12.89 -6.49
C LEU A 86 0.87 -14.37 -6.89
N SER A 87 1.39 -15.30 -6.09
CA SER A 87 1.45 -16.71 -6.45
C SER A 87 0.06 -17.35 -6.45
N ARG A 88 -0.26 -18.09 -7.51
CA ARG A 88 -1.46 -18.94 -7.50
C ARG A 88 -1.23 -20.18 -6.62
N PRO A 89 -2.29 -20.79 -6.05
CA PRO A 89 -2.16 -22.04 -5.31
C PRO A 89 -1.42 -23.12 -6.14
N GLY A 90 -0.20 -23.49 -5.69
CA GLY A 90 0.67 -24.50 -6.34
C GLY A 90 2.00 -23.99 -6.91
N GLU A 91 2.14 -22.69 -7.19
CA GLU A 91 3.36 -22.10 -7.80
C GLU A 91 4.48 -21.82 -6.78
N VAL A 92 4.13 -21.74 -5.48
CA VAL A 92 5.04 -21.44 -4.36
C VAL A 92 6.23 -22.41 -4.27
N SER A 93 6.09 -23.64 -4.80
CA SER A 93 7.13 -24.68 -4.74
C SER A 93 8.33 -24.43 -5.65
N GLN A 94 8.24 -23.52 -6.64
CA GLN A 94 9.31 -23.29 -7.62
C GLN A 94 10.23 -22.10 -7.29
N MET A 95 9.81 -21.16 -6.44
CA MET A 95 10.62 -19.97 -6.08
C MET A 95 11.91 -20.33 -5.33
N GLY A 96 11.96 -21.46 -4.62
CA GLY A 96 13.15 -21.89 -3.86
C GLY A 96 14.18 -22.73 -4.64
N GLN A 97 14.00 -22.97 -5.95
CA GLN A 97 14.83 -23.94 -6.70
C GLN A 97 15.70 -23.34 -7.84
N LEU A 98 15.72 -22.03 -8.04
CA LEU A 98 16.47 -21.40 -9.14
C LEU A 98 17.75 -20.72 -8.64
N THR A 99 18.76 -21.50 -8.29
CA THR A 99 20.07 -21.05 -7.79
C THR A 99 21.19 -21.07 -8.86
N ASP A 100 20.90 -21.23 -10.15
CA ASP A 100 21.93 -21.23 -11.20
C ASP A 100 21.97 -19.89 -11.98
N SER A 101 22.91 -19.03 -11.58
CA SER A 101 23.01 -17.61 -12.00
C SER A 101 23.41 -17.39 -13.46
N HIS A 102 24.09 -18.34 -14.12
CA HIS A 102 24.47 -18.22 -15.54
C HIS A 102 23.35 -18.55 -16.52
N ASP A 103 22.56 -19.60 -16.25
CA ASP A 103 21.41 -19.95 -17.07
C ASP A 103 20.27 -18.93 -16.89
N GLY A 104 20.16 -18.34 -15.70
CA GLY A 104 19.23 -17.26 -15.39
C GLY A 104 19.42 -16.02 -16.27
N LEU A 105 20.66 -15.53 -16.43
CA LEU A 105 20.97 -14.33 -17.23
C LEU A 105 20.68 -14.49 -18.73
N ARG A 106 21.08 -15.62 -19.32
CA ARG A 106 20.84 -15.90 -20.74
C ARG A 106 19.34 -16.04 -21.03
N ARG A 107 18.61 -16.76 -20.18
CA ARG A 107 17.16 -16.96 -20.32
C ARG A 107 16.35 -15.71 -19.99
N SER A 108 16.83 -14.84 -19.10
CA SER A 108 16.22 -13.52 -18.84
C SER A 108 16.13 -12.71 -20.13
N ARG A 109 17.18 -12.72 -20.96
CA ARG A 109 17.16 -12.04 -22.25
C ARG A 109 16.14 -12.62 -23.24
N GLU A 110 15.95 -13.94 -23.23
CA GLU A 110 14.96 -14.64 -24.07
C GLU A 110 13.52 -14.31 -23.65
N ILE A 111 13.25 -14.29 -22.34
CA ILE A 111 11.95 -13.90 -21.77
C ILE A 111 11.63 -12.43 -22.11
N LEU A 112 12.62 -11.56 -22.02
CA LEU A 112 12.42 -10.12 -22.11
C LEU A 112 12.30 -9.66 -23.57
N ALA A 113 13.09 -10.22 -24.49
CA ALA A 113 13.10 -9.82 -25.90
C ALA A 113 11.75 -9.93 -26.61
N ASP A 114 10.89 -10.89 -26.24
CA ASP A 114 9.59 -11.10 -26.85
C ASP A 114 8.47 -10.23 -26.23
N ALA A 115 8.61 -9.80 -24.97
CA ALA A 115 7.57 -9.05 -24.23
C ALA A 115 7.67 -7.51 -24.39
N ILE A 116 8.87 -7.00 -24.68
CA ILE A 116 9.21 -5.57 -24.71
C ILE A 116 8.47 -4.73 -25.77
N PRO A 117 8.24 -5.18 -27.02
CA PRO A 117 7.67 -4.30 -28.06
C PRO A 117 6.19 -3.92 -27.83
N GLU A 118 5.46 -4.66 -26.98
CA GLU A 118 4.04 -4.42 -26.67
C GLU A 118 3.81 -3.61 -25.38
N ALA A 119 4.89 -3.34 -24.64
CA ALA A 119 4.96 -2.81 -23.29
C ALA A 119 4.79 -1.30 -23.10
N SER A 120 5.10 -0.51 -24.13
CA SER A 120 5.40 0.92 -24.01
C SER A 120 4.21 1.83 -23.66
N GLY A 121 3.04 1.27 -23.40
CA GLY A 121 1.82 2.00 -23.05
C GLY A 121 1.14 1.55 -21.76
N MET A 122 1.70 0.63 -20.96
CA MET A 122 0.94 0.05 -19.85
C MET A 122 0.58 1.03 -18.74
N MET A 123 1.42 2.05 -18.50
CA MET A 123 1.06 3.14 -17.59
C MET A 123 -0.21 3.88 -18.06
N ALA A 124 -0.54 3.85 -19.36
CA ALA A 124 -1.79 4.41 -19.87
C ALA A 124 -3.05 3.64 -19.40
N LEU A 125 -2.93 2.42 -18.88
CA LEU A 125 -4.06 1.75 -18.22
C LEU A 125 -4.56 2.52 -16.99
N VAL A 126 -3.64 3.23 -16.34
CA VAL A 126 -3.83 3.74 -14.99
C VAL A 126 -3.62 5.25 -14.89
N HIS A 127 -2.93 5.85 -15.86
CA HIS A 127 -2.61 7.27 -15.84
C HIS A 127 -3.89 8.13 -15.90
N PRO A 128 -4.05 9.14 -15.02
CA PRO A 128 -5.27 9.94 -14.92
C PRO A 128 -5.72 10.67 -16.20
N ASP A 129 -4.77 11.01 -17.08
CA ASP A 129 -4.99 11.69 -18.37
C ASP A 129 -5.16 10.73 -19.55
N SER A 130 -5.10 9.42 -19.32
CA SER A 130 -5.20 8.45 -20.41
C SER A 130 -6.62 8.33 -20.94
N SER A 131 -6.74 8.16 -22.26
CA SER A 131 -8.02 7.96 -22.97
C SER A 131 -8.00 6.69 -23.82
N LEU A 132 -7.68 5.54 -23.21
CA LEU A 132 -7.70 4.24 -23.90
C LEU A 132 -9.14 3.83 -24.24
N ASN A 133 -9.33 3.27 -25.44
CA ASN A 133 -10.57 2.57 -25.77
C ASN A 133 -10.54 1.13 -25.23
N GLY A 134 -11.68 0.45 -25.20
CA GLY A 134 -11.77 -0.90 -24.64
C GLY A 134 -10.92 -1.96 -25.35
N LEU A 135 -10.61 -1.81 -26.65
CA LEU A 135 -9.71 -2.74 -27.35
C LEU A 135 -8.27 -2.59 -26.83
N ASP A 136 -7.79 -1.35 -26.75
CA ASP A 136 -6.43 -1.04 -26.28
C ASP A 136 -6.27 -1.38 -24.79
N THR A 137 -7.29 -1.10 -23.97
CA THR A 137 -7.33 -1.54 -22.56
C THR A 137 -7.14 -3.04 -22.46
N ARG A 138 -7.94 -3.84 -23.17
CA ARG A 138 -7.82 -5.31 -23.12
C ARG A 138 -6.49 -5.82 -23.67
N ARG A 139 -5.91 -5.14 -24.67
CA ARG A 139 -4.58 -5.48 -25.19
C ARG A 139 -3.51 -5.29 -24.11
N HIS A 140 -3.49 -4.15 -23.43
CA HIS A 140 -2.52 -3.90 -22.37
C HIS A 140 -2.71 -4.83 -21.17
N LEU A 141 -3.96 -5.12 -20.77
CA LEU A 141 -4.25 -6.12 -19.74
C LEU A 141 -3.74 -7.51 -20.14
N SER A 142 -3.92 -7.91 -21.41
CA SER A 142 -3.40 -9.18 -21.91
C SER A 142 -1.87 -9.25 -21.85
N ALA A 143 -1.18 -8.16 -22.16
CA ALA A 143 0.27 -8.08 -22.07
C ALA A 143 0.77 -8.13 -20.61
N GLY A 144 0.08 -7.46 -19.68
CA GLY A 144 0.37 -7.58 -18.25
C GLY A 144 0.19 -9.01 -17.72
N ARG A 145 -0.87 -9.70 -18.14
CA ARG A 145 -1.16 -11.08 -17.75
C ARG A 145 -0.17 -12.11 -18.30
N SER A 146 0.61 -11.77 -19.32
CA SER A 146 1.64 -12.67 -19.88
C SER A 146 2.98 -12.59 -19.15
N VAL A 147 3.13 -11.69 -18.16
CA VAL A 147 4.36 -11.52 -17.40
C VAL A 147 4.57 -12.73 -16.46
N GLU A 148 5.71 -13.39 -16.60
CA GLU A 148 6.09 -14.54 -15.75
C GLU A 148 6.70 -14.06 -14.42
N MET A 149 5.88 -13.46 -13.55
CA MET A 149 6.34 -12.81 -12.30
C MET A 149 7.20 -13.71 -11.40
N ALA A 150 6.85 -14.98 -11.22
CA ALA A 150 7.63 -15.91 -10.40
C ALA A 150 9.09 -16.05 -10.87
N ARG A 151 9.33 -15.97 -12.19
CA ARG A 151 10.68 -16.00 -12.75
C ARG A 151 11.42 -14.70 -12.52
N LEU A 152 10.76 -13.55 -12.71
CA LEU A 152 11.36 -12.25 -12.41
C LEU A 152 11.74 -12.14 -10.93
N VAL A 153 10.89 -12.63 -10.01
CA VAL A 153 11.18 -12.66 -8.58
C VAL A 153 12.42 -13.49 -8.29
N SER A 154 12.55 -14.66 -8.92
CA SER A 154 13.74 -15.51 -8.76
C SER A 154 15.02 -14.83 -9.24
N VAL A 155 14.96 -14.11 -10.36
CA VAL A 155 16.10 -13.34 -10.89
C VAL A 155 16.47 -12.19 -9.94
N ALA A 156 15.49 -11.38 -9.54
CA ALA A 156 15.71 -10.25 -8.64
C ALA A 156 16.24 -10.69 -7.27
N PHE A 157 15.68 -11.77 -6.69
CA PHE A 157 16.18 -12.37 -5.46
C PHE A 157 17.63 -12.85 -5.57
N GLY A 158 17.97 -13.56 -6.65
CA GLY A 158 19.34 -14.01 -6.91
C GLY A 158 20.34 -12.86 -7.05
N TRP A 159 19.91 -11.74 -7.62
CA TRP A 159 20.72 -10.52 -7.66
C TRP A 159 20.89 -9.93 -6.27
N LEU A 160 19.81 -9.58 -5.55
CA LEU A 160 19.90 -8.95 -4.22
C LEU A 160 20.81 -9.74 -3.26
N THR A 161 20.62 -11.06 -3.18
CA THR A 161 21.45 -11.93 -2.33
C THR A 161 22.92 -12.01 -2.75
N SER A 162 23.22 -11.82 -4.05
CA SER A 162 24.60 -11.73 -4.54
C SER A 162 25.24 -10.39 -4.23
N LEU A 163 24.45 -9.30 -4.25
CA LEU A 163 24.93 -7.94 -3.98
C LEU A 163 25.31 -7.75 -2.50
N GLU A 164 24.60 -8.40 -1.58
CA GLU A 164 24.92 -8.44 -0.15
C GLU A 164 26.36 -8.95 0.13
N GLN A 165 27.01 -9.61 -0.84
CA GLN A 165 28.32 -10.26 -0.67
C GLN A 165 29.48 -9.52 -1.36
N ILE A 166 29.24 -8.37 -2.00
CA ILE A 166 30.27 -7.69 -2.80
C ILE A 166 31.13 -6.77 -1.92
N GLU A 167 32.42 -7.10 -1.81
CA GLU A 167 33.47 -6.21 -1.29
C GLU A 167 34.46 -5.86 -2.42
N TYR A 168 34.51 -4.58 -2.80
CA TYR A 168 35.49 -3.87 -3.64
C TYR A 168 36.05 -4.57 -4.90
N TRP A 169 35.83 -3.95 -6.07
CA TRP A 169 36.61 -4.19 -7.29
C TRP A 169 37.10 -2.90 -7.97
N ARG A 170 38.20 -3.04 -8.72
CA ARG A 170 38.96 -1.95 -9.37
C ARG A 170 38.31 -1.43 -10.67
N PRO A 171 38.58 -0.19 -11.08
CA PRO A 171 37.72 0.57 -12.00
C PRO A 171 37.93 0.24 -13.48
N ASN A 172 36.83 0.29 -14.25
CA ASN A 172 36.72 0.61 -15.68
C ASN A 172 35.26 0.41 -16.13
N ARG A 173 34.79 1.23 -17.10
CA ARG A 173 33.55 0.92 -17.83
C ARG A 173 33.81 -0.20 -18.84
N LEU A 174 32.96 -1.23 -18.85
CA LEU A 174 33.00 -2.35 -19.77
C LEU A 174 31.65 -2.52 -20.45
N ASP A 175 31.61 -2.41 -21.77
CA ASP A 175 30.42 -2.76 -22.53
C ASP A 175 30.29 -4.30 -22.63
N THR A 176 29.14 -4.82 -22.22
CA THR A 176 28.83 -6.25 -22.32
C THR A 176 27.58 -6.48 -23.16
N PRO A 177 27.33 -7.71 -23.65
CA PRO A 177 26.06 -8.07 -24.28
C PRO A 177 24.82 -7.93 -23.38
N PHE A 178 25.02 -7.67 -22.08
CA PHE A 178 23.96 -7.49 -21.08
C PHE A 178 23.76 -6.01 -20.70
N GLY A 179 24.55 -5.10 -21.25
CA GLY A 179 24.61 -3.67 -20.92
C GLY A 179 25.98 -3.26 -20.40
N ALA A 180 26.20 -1.96 -20.20
CA ALA A 180 27.46 -1.48 -19.66
C ALA A 180 27.59 -1.84 -18.18
N ILE A 181 28.80 -2.15 -17.74
CA ILE A 181 29.20 -2.26 -16.34
C ILE A 181 30.08 -1.06 -16.04
N ALA A 182 29.82 -0.34 -14.96
CA ALA A 182 30.60 0.79 -14.49
C ALA A 182 31.01 0.59 -13.02
N VAL A 183 32.18 1.10 -12.69
CA VAL A 183 32.68 1.20 -11.31
C VAL A 183 33.11 2.65 -11.13
N GLY A 184 32.53 3.31 -10.13
CA GLY A 184 32.73 4.72 -9.83
C GLY A 184 34.10 5.06 -9.27
N SER A 185 34.34 6.35 -9.13
CA SER A 185 35.47 6.92 -8.45
C SER A 185 35.06 7.40 -7.05
N PRO A 186 35.99 7.62 -6.10
CA PRO A 186 35.64 8.17 -4.78
C PRO A 186 35.24 9.65 -4.77
N GLY A 187 34.75 10.19 -5.89
CA GLY A 187 34.36 11.59 -6.02
C GLY A 187 33.39 11.77 -7.17
N ASP A 188 32.80 12.96 -7.26
CA ASP A 188 31.62 13.23 -8.07
C ASP A 188 31.73 12.75 -9.54
N ASP A 189 30.90 11.77 -9.86
CA ASP A 189 30.73 11.12 -11.15
C ASP A 189 29.34 11.43 -11.76
N ILE A 190 29.23 11.19 -13.08
CA ILE A 190 27.96 11.35 -13.81
C ILE A 190 27.68 10.08 -14.59
N TYR A 191 26.53 9.48 -14.30
CA TYR A 191 26.05 8.27 -14.96
C TYR A 191 24.93 8.57 -15.93
N GLU A 192 25.14 8.20 -17.19
CA GLU A 192 24.15 8.39 -18.26
C GLU A 192 24.00 7.14 -19.14
N GLY A 193 22.79 7.00 -19.68
CA GLY A 193 22.42 5.94 -20.61
C GLY A 193 22.15 4.59 -19.93
N PRO A 194 21.77 3.56 -20.71
CA PRO A 194 21.49 2.24 -20.15
C PRO A 194 22.74 1.60 -19.57
N ILE A 195 22.71 1.26 -18.29
CA ILE A 195 23.80 0.61 -17.56
C ILE A 195 23.21 -0.61 -16.85
N ALA A 196 23.87 -1.76 -16.99
CA ALA A 196 23.44 -3.01 -16.36
C ALA A 196 23.92 -3.13 -14.92
N LEU A 197 25.10 -2.57 -14.61
CA LEU A 197 25.65 -2.56 -13.26
C LEU A 197 26.45 -1.27 -13.03
N VAL A 198 26.16 -0.54 -11.95
CA VAL A 198 27.04 0.46 -11.35
C VAL A 198 27.40 0.00 -9.95
N ILE A 199 28.67 0.15 -9.59
CA ILE A 199 29.14 0.08 -8.20
C ILE A 199 29.93 1.37 -7.97
N ASP A 200 29.33 2.31 -7.24
CA ASP A 200 29.97 3.57 -6.88
C ASP A 200 30.52 3.50 -5.45
N PRO A 201 31.82 3.77 -5.22
CA PRO A 201 32.38 3.82 -3.88
C PRO A 201 32.03 5.09 -3.08
N GLY A 202 31.43 6.09 -3.71
CA GLY A 202 30.85 7.29 -3.13
C GLY A 202 31.32 8.59 -3.79
N GLY A 203 30.61 9.69 -3.53
CA GLY A 203 30.77 10.96 -4.25
C GLY A 203 29.50 11.79 -4.05
N ASN A 204 29.37 12.97 -4.64
CA ASN A 204 28.03 13.56 -4.82
C ASN A 204 27.67 13.41 -6.30
N ASP A 205 27.18 12.24 -6.63
CA ASP A 205 27.02 11.72 -7.97
C ASP A 205 25.69 12.13 -8.58
N ARG A 206 25.65 12.04 -9.91
CA ARG A 206 24.45 12.37 -10.67
C ARG A 206 24.10 11.23 -11.61
N TYR A 207 22.94 10.64 -11.36
CA TYR A 207 22.37 9.56 -12.15
C TYR A 207 21.24 10.10 -13.04
N VAL A 208 21.42 10.05 -14.36
CA VAL A 208 20.44 10.54 -15.32
C VAL A 208 19.71 9.37 -15.97
N ALA A 209 18.54 9.04 -15.41
CA ALA A 209 17.60 8.02 -15.87
C ALA A 209 18.24 6.62 -16.09
N CYS A 210 19.24 6.29 -15.27
CA CYS A 210 20.03 5.06 -15.38
C CYS A 210 20.18 4.29 -14.06
N ALA A 211 19.63 4.81 -12.95
CA ALA A 211 19.81 4.24 -11.63
C ALA A 211 18.97 2.97 -11.43
N GLY A 212 19.43 1.81 -11.91
CA GLY A 212 18.70 0.56 -11.76
C GLY A 212 17.45 0.52 -12.64
N VAL A 213 17.61 0.74 -13.95
CA VAL A 213 16.50 0.81 -14.92
C VAL A 213 16.46 -0.45 -15.77
N GLY A 214 15.70 -1.44 -15.30
CA GLY A 214 15.43 -2.70 -15.98
C GLY A 214 14.43 -2.54 -17.12
N GLY A 215 14.78 -3.05 -18.30
CA GLY A 215 13.90 -3.06 -19.46
C GLY A 215 14.60 -3.47 -20.75
N SER A 216 14.28 -2.81 -21.86
CA SER A 216 14.71 -3.29 -23.18
C SER A 216 16.19 -3.14 -23.48
N ALA A 217 16.79 -2.05 -23.03
CA ALA A 217 18.21 -1.79 -23.22
C ALA A 217 19.08 -2.56 -22.22
N ALA A 218 18.57 -2.79 -21.00
CA ALA A 218 19.21 -3.55 -19.93
C ALA A 218 18.14 -4.38 -19.22
N PRO A 219 17.91 -5.64 -19.61
CA PRO A 219 16.97 -6.58 -19.00
C PRO A 219 17.00 -6.61 -17.47
N VAL A 220 18.21 -6.56 -16.92
CA VAL A 220 18.49 -6.37 -15.51
C VAL A 220 19.44 -5.19 -15.40
N SER A 221 19.13 -4.26 -14.51
CA SER A 221 19.97 -3.10 -14.20
C SER A 221 20.06 -2.94 -12.69
N VAL A 222 21.28 -2.83 -12.19
CA VAL A 222 21.59 -2.72 -10.77
C VAL A 222 22.50 -1.51 -10.57
N VAL A 223 22.20 -0.68 -9.59
CA VAL A 223 23.10 0.35 -9.08
C VAL A 223 23.29 0.13 -7.59
N ILE A 224 24.55 0.15 -7.17
CA ILE A 224 24.94 0.22 -5.76
C ILE A 224 25.75 1.49 -5.62
N ASP A 225 25.22 2.45 -4.89
CA ASP A 225 25.98 3.57 -4.35
C ASP A 225 26.35 3.26 -2.90
N LEU A 226 27.58 3.57 -2.53
CA LEU A 226 28.07 3.38 -1.16
C LEU A 226 28.06 4.68 -0.36
N GLY A 227 27.83 5.83 -0.99
CA GLY A 227 27.27 6.99 -0.34
C GLY A 227 27.83 8.35 -0.73
N GLY A 228 27.27 9.37 -0.10
CA GLY A 228 27.44 10.78 -0.41
C GLY A 228 26.08 11.36 -0.82
N ASN A 229 26.00 12.65 -1.16
CA ASN A 229 24.71 13.31 -1.32
C ASN A 229 24.34 13.40 -2.80
N ASP A 230 23.61 12.40 -3.26
CA ASP A 230 23.43 12.07 -4.66
C ASP A 230 22.15 12.63 -5.28
N ARG A 231 22.17 12.68 -6.62
CA ARG A 231 21.04 13.16 -7.41
C ARG A 231 20.61 12.13 -8.42
N TYR A 232 19.46 11.52 -8.12
CA TYR A 232 18.80 10.55 -8.97
C TYR A 232 17.72 11.23 -9.82
N GLU A 233 18.10 11.64 -11.04
CA GLU A 233 17.25 12.38 -11.97
C GLU A 233 16.60 11.45 -12.99
N GLY A 234 15.30 11.18 -12.83
CA GLY A 234 14.49 10.41 -13.76
C GLY A 234 14.11 9.03 -13.23
N ALA A 235 14.36 8.00 -14.02
CA ALA A 235 14.06 6.63 -13.61
C ALA A 235 15.12 6.11 -12.64
N ALA A 236 14.67 5.66 -11.47
CA ALA A 236 15.49 5.05 -10.43
C ALA A 236 14.74 3.87 -9.78
N GLY A 237 15.40 2.72 -9.66
CA GLY A 237 14.80 1.45 -9.19
C GLY A 237 13.57 1.03 -10.01
N VAL A 238 13.68 0.88 -11.33
CA VAL A 238 12.52 0.69 -12.21
C VAL A 238 12.58 -0.62 -12.97
N GLY A 239 11.57 -1.48 -12.79
CA GLY A 239 11.35 -2.67 -13.60
C GLY A 239 10.27 -2.44 -14.66
N ARG A 240 10.67 -2.05 -15.87
CA ARG A 240 9.77 -1.98 -17.04
C ARG A 240 9.91 -3.26 -17.83
N PHE A 241 9.08 -4.24 -17.50
CA PHE A 241 9.20 -5.62 -17.99
C PHE A 241 10.45 -6.35 -17.52
N GLY A 242 11.52 -5.66 -17.10
CA GLY A 242 12.74 -6.24 -16.53
C GLY A 242 12.86 -6.09 -15.02
N VAL A 243 14.09 -6.19 -14.53
CA VAL A 243 14.46 -6.00 -13.12
C VAL A 243 15.35 -4.77 -12.99
N GLY A 244 14.93 -3.80 -12.20
CA GLY A 244 15.68 -2.60 -11.89
C GLY A 244 15.90 -2.46 -10.39
N VAL A 245 17.14 -2.37 -9.94
CA VAL A 245 17.50 -2.28 -8.52
C VAL A 245 18.42 -1.09 -8.33
N LEU A 246 18.06 -0.22 -7.39
CA LEU A 246 18.93 0.82 -6.84
C LEU A 246 19.12 0.52 -5.35
N VAL A 247 20.37 0.48 -4.90
CA VAL A 247 20.74 0.44 -3.49
C VAL A 247 21.62 1.66 -3.24
N ASP A 248 21.10 2.65 -2.53
CA ASP A 248 21.88 3.70 -1.89
C ASP A 248 22.17 3.26 -0.45
N ARG A 249 23.33 3.60 0.10
CA ARG A 249 23.74 3.19 1.44
C ARG A 249 23.78 4.31 2.45
N SER A 250 24.00 5.55 2.03
CA SER A 250 24.06 6.70 2.93
C SER A 250 24.21 8.00 2.16
N GLY A 251 23.45 9.01 2.51
CA GLY A 251 23.51 10.30 1.83
C GLY A 251 22.34 11.17 2.27
N ASP A 252 22.41 12.48 2.07
CA ASP A 252 21.15 13.25 2.01
C ASP A 252 20.80 13.43 0.53
N ASP A 253 19.96 12.56 0.01
CA ASP A 253 19.76 12.34 -1.42
C ASP A 253 18.50 12.98 -1.98
N VAL A 254 18.57 13.23 -3.28
CA VAL A 254 17.46 13.82 -4.04
C VAL A 254 17.06 12.93 -5.20
N TYR A 255 15.89 12.33 -5.04
CA TYR A 255 15.23 11.46 -5.99
C TYR A 255 14.14 12.24 -6.75
N THR A 256 14.40 12.64 -8.00
CA THR A 256 13.46 13.47 -8.78
C THR A 256 13.05 12.80 -10.08
N SER A 257 11.76 12.59 -10.28
CA SER A 257 11.23 12.03 -11.52
C SER A 257 9.94 12.72 -11.99
N ALA A 258 9.63 12.59 -13.27
CA ALA A 258 8.30 12.94 -13.76
C ALA A 258 7.29 11.82 -13.46
N SER A 259 7.63 10.55 -13.70
CA SER A 259 6.71 9.41 -13.53
C SER A 259 7.47 8.09 -13.58
N SER A 260 6.87 7.00 -13.07
CA SER A 260 7.41 5.64 -13.21
C SER A 260 8.84 5.51 -12.65
N ALA A 261 9.04 5.89 -11.38
CA ALA A 261 10.33 5.87 -10.68
C ALA A 261 10.23 5.70 -9.15
N GLN A 262 11.37 5.41 -8.54
CA GLN A 262 11.66 5.14 -7.12
C GLN A 262 11.11 3.82 -6.62
N GLY A 263 11.60 2.71 -7.17
CA GLY A 263 11.19 1.36 -6.77
C GLY A 263 9.87 0.91 -7.42
N VAL A 264 9.71 1.08 -8.74
CA VAL A 264 8.44 0.84 -9.47
C VAL A 264 8.48 -0.39 -10.36
N GLY A 265 7.48 -1.27 -10.21
CA GLY A 265 7.27 -2.44 -11.06
C GLY A 265 6.12 -2.25 -12.04
N ILE A 266 6.42 -2.08 -13.33
CA ILE A 266 5.42 -2.05 -14.41
C ILE A 266 5.69 -3.24 -15.31
N ALA A 267 4.92 -4.32 -15.12
CA ALA A 267 5.22 -5.65 -15.66
C ALA A 267 6.60 -6.19 -15.33
N GLY A 268 7.26 -5.62 -14.33
CA GLY A 268 8.61 -5.95 -13.95
C GLY A 268 8.78 -5.84 -12.45
N ILE A 269 10.04 -5.82 -12.02
CA ILE A 269 10.40 -5.63 -10.61
C ILE A 269 11.28 -4.38 -10.51
N GLY A 270 10.79 -3.37 -9.82
CA GLY A 270 11.56 -2.18 -9.49
C GLY A 270 11.78 -2.10 -8.00
N ILE A 271 13.03 -1.94 -7.60
CA ILE A 271 13.44 -1.90 -6.19
C ILE A 271 14.32 -0.69 -5.97
N LEU A 272 14.01 0.08 -4.94
CA LEU A 272 14.90 1.08 -4.36
C LEU A 272 15.09 0.71 -2.89
N VAL A 273 16.34 0.69 -2.45
CA VAL A 273 16.72 0.59 -1.04
C VAL A 273 17.59 1.81 -0.75
N ASP A 274 17.15 2.66 0.17
CA ASP A 274 17.97 3.72 0.77
C ASP A 274 18.37 3.29 2.17
N GLY A 275 19.63 3.55 2.54
CA GLY A 275 20.23 3.05 3.77
C GLY A 275 20.24 4.04 4.92
N ALA A 276 20.32 5.35 4.64
CA ALA A 276 20.37 6.40 5.65
C ALA A 276 20.43 7.79 5.01
N GLY A 277 19.67 8.74 5.53
CA GLY A 277 19.71 10.10 5.04
C GLY A 277 18.59 10.95 5.61
N ASP A 278 18.55 12.25 5.34
CA ASP A 278 17.28 12.97 5.32
C ASP A 278 16.91 13.21 3.84
N ASP A 279 16.15 12.29 3.25
CA ASP A 279 15.98 12.13 1.82
C ASP A 279 14.73 12.81 1.27
N LYS A 280 14.78 13.06 -0.05
CA LYS A 280 13.67 13.65 -0.79
C LYS A 280 13.29 12.85 -2.03
N TYR A 281 12.10 12.26 -1.97
CA TYR A 281 11.48 11.55 -3.07
C TYR A 281 10.39 12.41 -3.73
N THR A 282 10.56 12.74 -5.01
CA THR A 282 9.58 13.53 -5.77
C THR A 282 9.25 12.88 -7.11
N ALA A 283 7.96 12.63 -7.36
CA ALA A 283 7.46 12.14 -8.64
C ALA A 283 6.06 12.69 -8.96
N SER A 284 5.53 12.47 -10.17
CA SER A 284 4.12 12.77 -10.48
C SER A 284 3.26 11.52 -10.33
N VAL A 285 3.35 10.57 -11.26
CA VAL A 285 2.43 9.42 -11.34
C VAL A 285 3.16 8.09 -11.36
N GLY A 286 2.64 7.09 -10.63
CA GLY A 286 3.11 5.71 -10.70
C GLY A 286 4.52 5.59 -10.13
N ALA A 287 4.72 5.95 -8.86
CA ALA A 287 6.04 6.16 -8.27
C ALA A 287 6.16 5.58 -6.85
N GLN A 288 7.36 5.62 -6.26
CA GLN A 288 7.58 5.36 -4.82
C GLN A 288 6.94 4.03 -4.38
N GLY A 289 7.46 2.91 -4.90
CA GLY A 289 6.90 1.59 -4.58
C GLY A 289 5.62 1.23 -5.36
N PHE A 290 5.33 1.82 -6.53
CA PHE A 290 4.13 1.49 -7.30
C PHE A 290 4.25 0.16 -8.07
N GLY A 291 3.18 -0.67 -8.03
CA GLY A 291 3.10 -1.95 -8.75
C GLY A 291 1.92 -2.07 -9.72
N LEU A 292 2.17 -2.46 -10.97
CA LEU A 292 1.16 -2.77 -11.98
C LEU A 292 1.63 -3.96 -12.82
N TYR A 293 0.95 -5.11 -12.72
CA TYR A 293 1.43 -6.39 -13.26
C TYR A 293 2.87 -6.75 -12.86
N GLY A 294 3.35 -6.15 -11.78
CA GLY A 294 4.75 -6.13 -11.37
C GLY A 294 4.87 -5.82 -9.88
N ILE A 295 6.09 -5.86 -9.38
CA ILE A 295 6.42 -5.55 -7.98
C ILE A 295 7.18 -4.23 -7.94
N GLY A 296 6.60 -3.23 -7.29
CA GLY A 296 7.32 -2.03 -6.86
C GLY A 296 7.65 -2.13 -5.38
N LEU A 297 8.91 -1.91 -5.02
CA LEU A 297 9.38 -1.90 -3.65
C LEU A 297 10.29 -0.69 -3.43
N LEU A 298 9.90 0.20 -2.51
CA LEU A 298 10.77 1.22 -1.94
C LEU A 298 11.01 0.85 -0.47
N VAL A 299 12.27 0.75 -0.07
CA VAL A 299 12.68 0.55 1.32
C VAL A 299 13.56 1.73 1.71
N ASP A 300 13.13 2.48 2.71
CA ASP A 300 13.95 3.45 3.42
C ASP A 300 14.27 2.91 4.81
N GLU A 301 15.53 2.95 5.19
CA GLU A 301 16.04 2.34 6.41
C GLU A 301 16.14 3.34 7.57
N ALA A 302 16.28 4.64 7.29
CA ALA A 302 16.56 5.66 8.29
C ALA A 302 16.50 7.07 7.73
N GLY A 303 15.70 7.94 8.35
CA GLY A 303 15.79 9.35 8.02
C GLY A 303 14.73 10.24 8.62
N ASN A 304 14.59 11.44 8.09
CA ASN A 304 13.37 12.25 8.23
C ASN A 304 12.97 12.71 6.83
N ASP A 305 12.20 11.87 6.18
CA ASP A 305 12.11 11.80 4.74
C ASP A 305 10.86 12.49 4.22
N ARG A 306 10.97 12.87 2.94
CA ARG A 306 9.92 13.64 2.25
C ARG A 306 9.50 12.94 0.99
N TYR A 307 8.32 12.35 1.04
CA TYR A 307 7.67 11.68 -0.08
C TYR A 307 6.62 12.58 -0.72
N GLY A 308 6.92 13.11 -1.90
CA GLY A 308 6.03 13.94 -2.70
C GLY A 308 5.59 13.25 -4.00
N ALA A 309 4.29 13.09 -4.19
CA ALA A 309 3.72 12.58 -5.44
C ALA A 309 2.41 13.26 -5.84
N ALA A 310 2.00 13.12 -7.10
CA ALA A 310 0.69 13.60 -7.57
C ALA A 310 -0.39 12.52 -7.53
N SER A 311 -0.07 11.30 -8.00
CA SER A 311 -1.02 10.19 -8.00
C SER A 311 -0.33 8.82 -8.07
N LEU A 312 -1.00 7.75 -7.63
CA LEU A 312 -0.51 6.37 -7.79
C LEU A 312 0.91 6.17 -7.26
N ALA A 313 1.14 6.52 -6.01
CA ALA A 313 2.46 6.43 -5.40
C ALA A 313 2.41 5.97 -3.94
N GLN A 314 3.57 5.86 -3.31
CA GLN A 314 3.72 5.57 -1.87
C GLN A 314 3.08 4.21 -1.56
N GLY A 315 3.58 3.16 -2.22
CA GLY A 315 3.08 1.80 -2.07
C GLY A 315 1.71 1.55 -2.74
N ALA A 316 1.33 2.34 -3.73
CA ALA A 316 0.07 2.11 -4.46
C ALA A 316 0.17 0.95 -5.44
N SER A 317 -0.97 0.37 -5.83
CA SER A 317 -0.99 -0.72 -6.82
C SER A 317 -2.18 -0.68 -7.78
N GLY A 318 -1.95 -1.19 -8.99
CA GLY A 318 -2.97 -1.48 -9.99
C GLY A 318 -3.13 -2.99 -10.23
N PRO A 319 -3.85 -3.40 -11.28
CA PRO A 319 -4.11 -4.81 -11.59
C PRO A 319 -2.88 -5.71 -11.62
N GLY A 320 -2.99 -6.90 -11.00
CA GLY A 320 -1.94 -7.92 -10.98
C GLY A 320 -0.61 -7.47 -10.38
N GLY A 321 -0.55 -6.32 -9.70
CA GLY A 321 0.66 -5.75 -9.14
C GLY A 321 0.70 -5.82 -7.61
N VAL A 322 1.91 -5.71 -7.08
CA VAL A 322 2.15 -5.42 -5.67
C VAL A 322 3.00 -4.16 -5.57
N GLY A 323 2.52 -3.16 -4.85
CA GLY A 323 3.27 -1.96 -4.53
C GLY A 323 3.49 -1.86 -3.03
N VAL A 324 4.73 -1.65 -2.61
CA VAL A 324 5.09 -1.50 -1.19
C VAL A 324 6.08 -0.36 -1.02
N LEU A 325 5.79 0.52 -0.06
CA LEU A 325 6.74 1.43 0.55
C LEU A 325 6.96 0.97 2.01
N ILE A 326 8.21 0.77 2.39
CA ILE A 326 8.63 0.49 3.76
C ILE A 326 9.51 1.65 4.19
N ASP A 327 9.10 2.37 5.20
CA ASP A 327 9.94 3.32 5.92
C ASP A 327 10.17 2.77 7.33
N ARG A 328 11.43 2.58 7.71
CA ARG A 328 11.73 1.82 8.93
C ARG A 328 11.74 2.65 10.19
N LYS A 329 12.00 3.95 10.08
CA LYS A 329 12.06 4.87 11.22
C LYS A 329 12.30 6.27 10.68
N GLY A 330 11.70 7.24 11.35
CA GLY A 330 12.01 8.62 11.06
C GLY A 330 11.03 9.57 11.67
N GLN A 331 11.01 10.79 11.14
CA GLN A 331 9.85 11.65 11.25
C GLN A 331 9.53 12.14 9.84
N ASP A 332 8.50 11.54 9.26
CA ASP A 332 8.35 11.48 7.83
C ASP A 332 7.12 12.23 7.34
N SER A 333 7.17 12.63 6.07
CA SER A 333 6.07 13.36 5.43
C SER A 333 5.69 12.75 4.10
N TYR A 334 4.45 12.27 4.05
CA TYR A 334 3.84 11.65 2.90
C TYR A 334 2.78 12.57 2.31
N GLN A 335 3.12 13.23 1.20
CA GLN A 335 2.22 14.13 0.50
C GLN A 335 1.88 13.60 -0.90
N ALA A 336 0.60 13.29 -1.10
CA ALA A 336 0.07 12.96 -2.42
C ALA A 336 -1.05 13.95 -2.81
N ALA A 337 -0.67 14.97 -3.58
CA ALA A 337 -1.58 15.97 -4.13
C ALA A 337 -1.06 16.47 -5.47
N GLY A 338 -1.94 16.82 -6.39
CA GLY A 338 -1.48 17.13 -7.75
C GLY A 338 -2.53 17.73 -8.69
N PRO A 339 -2.16 17.86 -9.97
CA PRO A 339 -3.01 18.50 -10.97
C PRO A 339 -4.23 17.66 -11.37
N PHE A 340 -4.25 16.37 -11.05
CA PHE A 340 -5.27 15.42 -11.51
C PHE A 340 -6.53 15.49 -10.65
N LYS A 341 -7.45 16.40 -10.96
CA LYS A 341 -8.67 16.61 -10.14
C LYS A 341 -9.69 15.46 -10.25
N ASP A 342 -10.39 15.18 -9.14
CA ASP A 342 -11.53 14.25 -9.13
C ASP A 342 -12.79 14.96 -9.63
N PHE A 343 -13.58 14.26 -10.42
CA PHE A 343 -14.78 14.82 -11.04
C PHE A 343 -15.93 15.05 -10.04
N ARG A 344 -15.91 14.40 -8.87
CA ARG A 344 -17.01 14.50 -7.89
C ARG A 344 -17.07 15.86 -7.21
N GLU A 345 -15.93 16.54 -7.10
CA GLU A 345 -15.81 17.90 -6.60
C GLU A 345 -14.96 18.71 -7.59
N GLU A 346 -15.53 18.90 -8.79
CA GLU A 346 -14.86 19.41 -9.98
C GLU A 346 -13.91 20.58 -9.69
N GLY A 347 -12.64 20.41 -10.08
CA GLY A 347 -11.59 21.44 -9.98
C GLY A 347 -11.03 21.67 -8.57
N ARG A 348 -11.55 21.02 -7.52
CA ARG A 348 -11.15 21.29 -6.13
C ARG A 348 -10.04 20.36 -5.65
N TYR A 349 -10.33 19.06 -5.60
CA TYR A 349 -9.48 18.06 -4.95
C TYR A 349 -8.91 17.06 -5.96
N ALA A 350 -7.67 16.63 -5.76
CA ALA A 350 -6.93 15.70 -6.60
C ALA A 350 -7.30 14.24 -6.32
N ARG A 351 -7.11 13.41 -7.34
CA ARG A 351 -7.12 11.96 -7.29
C ARG A 351 -5.73 11.47 -6.88
N SER A 352 -5.48 11.43 -5.58
CA SER A 352 -4.19 11.04 -5.01
C SER A 352 -3.90 9.55 -5.22
N MET A 353 -4.86 8.65 -4.96
CA MET A 353 -4.70 7.20 -5.16
C MET A 353 -3.34 6.66 -4.65
N SER A 354 -2.91 7.08 -3.46
CA SER A 354 -1.55 6.86 -2.92
C SER A 354 -1.58 6.42 -1.47
N GLN A 355 -0.43 6.11 -0.86
CA GLN A 355 -0.31 5.69 0.54
C GLN A 355 -1.01 4.36 0.78
N GLY A 356 -0.47 3.30 0.18
CA GLY A 356 -1.02 1.95 0.28
C GLY A 356 -2.36 1.77 -0.43
N PHE A 357 -2.66 2.59 -1.44
CA PHE A 357 -3.92 2.49 -2.17
C PHE A 357 -3.88 1.40 -3.24
N ALA A 358 -4.93 0.59 -3.37
CA ALA A 358 -5.03 -0.42 -4.42
C ALA A 358 -6.28 -0.24 -5.28
N PHE A 359 -6.15 -0.39 -6.60
CA PHE A 359 -7.32 -0.28 -7.47
C PHE A 359 -7.33 -1.24 -8.66
N GLY A 360 -8.55 -1.65 -9.04
CA GLY A 360 -8.83 -2.34 -10.29
C GLY A 360 -9.42 -1.45 -11.38
N ILE A 361 -9.44 -1.96 -12.60
CA ILE A 361 -10.10 -1.33 -13.74
C ILE A 361 -11.50 -1.89 -13.82
N GLN A 362 -12.49 -1.02 -13.61
CA GLN A 362 -13.90 -1.35 -13.59
C GLN A 362 -14.27 -2.27 -14.77
N THR A 363 -14.90 -3.40 -14.47
CA THR A 363 -15.36 -4.45 -15.41
C THR A 363 -14.28 -5.19 -16.22
N GLU A 364 -13.00 -4.85 -16.11
CA GLU A 364 -11.94 -5.40 -16.97
C GLU A 364 -10.84 -6.15 -16.19
N ALA A 365 -10.48 -5.69 -14.98
CA ALA A 365 -9.45 -6.33 -14.15
C ALA A 365 -9.55 -5.94 -12.65
N SER A 366 -9.42 -6.91 -11.74
CA SER A 366 -9.29 -6.65 -10.30
C SER A 366 -7.96 -5.97 -9.96
N GLY A 367 -7.97 -5.20 -8.86
CA GLY A 367 -6.78 -4.52 -8.34
C GLY A 367 -5.74 -5.43 -7.69
N GLY A 368 -4.58 -4.84 -7.41
CA GLY A 368 -3.44 -5.49 -6.78
C GLY A 368 -3.43 -5.38 -5.25
N VAL A 369 -2.23 -5.51 -4.67
CA VAL A 369 -1.96 -5.24 -3.25
C VAL A 369 -1.09 -3.98 -3.13
N GLY A 370 -1.58 -2.95 -2.45
CA GLY A 370 -0.83 -1.73 -2.17
C GLY A 370 -0.62 -1.57 -0.67
N LEU A 371 0.61 -1.35 -0.22
CA LEU A 371 0.96 -1.16 1.20
C LEU A 371 1.91 0.01 1.42
N LEU A 372 1.62 0.83 2.42
CA LEU A 372 2.60 1.70 3.07
C LEU A 372 2.83 1.16 4.48
N VAL A 373 4.09 0.96 4.84
CA VAL A 373 4.50 0.47 6.16
C VAL A 373 5.49 1.46 6.73
N ASP A 374 5.12 2.12 7.81
CA ASP A 374 5.97 3.01 8.59
C ASP A 374 6.29 2.36 9.94
N GLY A 375 7.54 2.49 10.39
CA GLY A 375 8.02 1.96 11.66
C GLY A 375 7.66 2.80 12.86
N GLY A 376 7.33 4.07 12.63
CA GLY A 376 6.97 5.07 13.60
C GLY A 376 7.84 6.31 13.54
N GLY A 377 7.34 7.36 14.18
CA GLY A 377 7.83 8.72 14.03
C GLY A 377 6.84 9.70 14.63
N ASN A 378 6.65 10.84 13.99
CA ASN A 378 5.55 11.76 14.30
C ASN A 378 5.13 12.32 12.95
N ASP A 379 4.40 11.51 12.22
CA ASP A 379 4.39 11.48 10.77
C ASP A 379 3.16 12.18 10.22
N THR A 380 3.28 12.61 8.97
CA THR A 380 2.22 13.35 8.31
C THR A 380 1.79 12.69 7.02
N TYR A 381 0.55 12.22 7.00
CA TYR A 381 -0.06 11.57 5.85
C TYR A 381 -1.11 12.50 5.24
N THR A 382 -0.84 13.03 4.05
CA THR A 382 -1.76 13.94 3.36
C THR A 382 -2.14 13.42 1.98
N VAL A 383 -3.42 13.09 1.81
CA VAL A 383 -4.05 12.83 0.52
C VAL A 383 -5.27 13.71 0.31
N GLU A 384 -5.75 13.82 -0.92
CA GLU A 384 -7.07 14.39 -1.19
C GLU A 384 -8.08 13.24 -1.37
N TYR A 385 -8.34 12.79 -2.60
CA TYR A 385 -9.18 11.61 -2.84
C TYR A 385 -8.34 10.35 -2.98
N PHE A 386 -8.82 9.25 -2.41
CA PHE A 386 -8.25 7.92 -2.53
C PHE A 386 -6.86 7.81 -1.89
N GLY A 387 -6.76 7.12 -0.77
CA GLY A 387 -5.45 6.83 -0.18
C GLY A 387 -5.51 6.26 1.22
N GLN A 388 -4.38 6.28 1.92
CA GLN A 388 -4.27 5.87 3.34
C GLN A 388 -4.88 4.49 3.57
N GLY A 389 -4.36 3.50 2.85
CA GLY A 389 -4.82 2.12 2.93
C GLY A 389 -6.20 1.86 2.33
N GLY A 390 -6.78 2.80 1.56
CA GLY A 390 -8.02 2.60 0.84
C GLY A 390 -7.89 1.66 -0.36
N ALA A 391 -8.99 1.11 -0.85
CA ALA A 391 -8.97 0.31 -2.07
C ALA A 391 -10.27 0.35 -2.86
N ILE A 392 -10.19 0.08 -4.17
CA ILE A 392 -11.37 0.00 -5.05
C ILE A 392 -11.28 -1.14 -6.08
N TRP A 393 -12.42 -1.71 -6.48
CA TRP A 393 -12.51 -2.70 -7.57
C TRP A 393 -11.56 -3.91 -7.40
N GLY A 394 -11.75 -4.66 -6.31
CA GLY A 394 -11.00 -5.90 -6.09
C GLY A 394 -9.59 -5.76 -5.56
N GLY A 395 -9.10 -4.53 -5.33
CA GLY A 395 -7.81 -4.29 -4.69
C GLY A 395 -7.80 -4.60 -3.17
N LEU A 396 -6.59 -4.76 -2.64
CA LEU A 396 -6.28 -4.80 -1.22
C LEU A 396 -5.32 -3.66 -0.89
N GLY A 397 -5.80 -2.65 -0.18
CA GLY A 397 -5.01 -1.51 0.29
C GLY A 397 -4.72 -1.60 1.77
N GLY A 398 -3.55 -1.14 2.20
CA GLY A 398 -3.13 -1.12 3.59
C GLY A 398 -2.17 0.01 3.92
N LEU A 399 -2.37 0.64 5.07
CA LEU A 399 -1.39 1.53 5.70
C LEU A 399 -1.15 1.01 7.12
N TYR A 400 0.11 0.79 7.48
CA TYR A 400 0.52 0.47 8.83
C TYR A 400 1.44 1.57 9.35
N ASP A 401 1.17 2.07 10.55
CA ASP A 401 2.06 2.90 11.36
C ASP A 401 2.36 2.17 12.68
N GLY A 402 3.63 2.22 13.10
CA GLY A 402 4.14 1.47 14.23
C GLY A 402 4.11 2.20 15.56
N ALA A 403 4.24 3.53 15.54
CA ALA A 403 4.19 4.38 16.73
C ALA A 403 4.36 5.86 16.38
N GLY A 404 3.69 6.77 17.05
CA GLY A 404 4.02 8.18 16.91
C GLY A 404 3.01 9.12 17.52
N HIS A 405 2.94 10.34 16.99
CA HIS A 405 1.82 11.26 17.21
C HIS A 405 1.48 11.81 15.83
N ASP A 406 0.67 11.05 15.13
CA ASP A 406 0.60 11.06 13.69
C ASP A 406 -0.63 11.80 13.20
N ARG A 407 -0.52 12.32 11.98
CA ARG A 407 -1.58 13.12 11.39
C ARG A 407 -2.00 12.57 10.04
N PHE A 408 -3.19 11.98 10.02
CA PHE A 408 -3.84 11.49 8.81
C PHE A 408 -4.86 12.50 8.31
N THR A 409 -4.53 13.21 7.23
CA THR A 409 -5.42 14.17 6.57
C THR A 409 -5.86 13.66 5.19
N ALA A 410 -7.17 13.53 4.99
CA ALA A 410 -7.75 13.13 3.71
C ALA A 410 -9.02 13.92 3.35
N ARG A 411 -9.43 13.91 2.08
CA ARG A 411 -10.75 14.42 1.68
C ARG A 411 -11.80 13.32 1.68
N ARG A 412 -11.59 12.25 0.90
CA ARG A 412 -12.60 11.20 0.70
C ARG A 412 -11.98 9.88 0.23
N TYR A 413 -12.62 8.76 0.57
CA TYR A 413 -12.19 7.41 0.17
C TYR A 413 -10.79 7.06 0.68
N ALA A 414 -10.58 7.25 1.98
CA ALA A 414 -9.27 7.08 2.62
C ALA A 414 -9.41 6.47 4.02
N GLN A 415 -8.28 6.26 4.71
CA GLN A 415 -8.21 5.77 6.08
C GLN A 415 -8.89 4.41 6.23
N GLY A 416 -8.35 3.41 5.52
CA GLY A 416 -8.85 2.04 5.54
C GLY A 416 -10.22 1.86 4.88
N CYS A 417 -10.54 2.63 3.83
CA CYS A 417 -11.82 2.54 3.14
C CYS A 417 -11.83 1.47 2.03
N GLY A 418 -12.77 0.53 2.08
CA GLY A 418 -13.05 -0.38 0.97
C GLY A 418 -14.22 0.07 0.10
N VAL A 419 -14.09 -0.06 -1.21
CA VAL A 419 -15.11 0.28 -2.22
C VAL A 419 -15.19 -0.76 -3.35
N HIS A 420 -16.38 -1.23 -3.73
CA HIS A 420 -16.58 -2.14 -4.88
C HIS A 420 -15.75 -3.44 -4.78
N LEU A 421 -16.11 -4.35 -3.86
CA LEU A 421 -15.48 -5.67 -3.72
C LEU A 421 -13.97 -5.64 -3.41
N SER A 422 -13.51 -4.58 -2.75
CA SER A 422 -12.14 -4.42 -2.28
C SER A 422 -12.05 -4.52 -0.76
N THR A 423 -10.82 -4.52 -0.24
CA THR A 423 -10.54 -4.35 1.18
C THR A 423 -9.59 -3.19 1.39
N GLY A 424 -9.96 -2.23 2.22
CA GLY A 424 -9.06 -1.17 2.69
C GLY A 424 -8.78 -1.31 4.17
N LEU A 425 -7.53 -1.10 4.59
CA LEU A 425 -7.05 -1.30 5.94
C LEU A 425 -6.16 -0.12 6.37
N LEU A 426 -6.38 0.42 7.56
CA LEU A 426 -5.43 1.28 8.25
C LEU A 426 -5.20 0.70 9.64
N VAL A 427 -3.95 0.51 10.02
CA VAL A 427 -3.55 0.04 11.35
C VAL A 427 -2.53 1.00 11.92
N ASP A 428 -2.82 1.54 13.09
CA ASP A 428 -1.88 2.29 13.92
C ASP A 428 -1.68 1.54 15.23
N ASP A 429 -0.44 1.41 15.69
CA ASP A 429 -0.11 0.63 16.89
C ASP A 429 -0.09 1.46 18.19
N SER A 430 0.24 2.76 18.12
CA SER A 430 0.21 3.65 19.27
C SER A 430 0.53 5.09 18.92
N GLY A 431 -0.20 6.02 19.48
CA GLY A 431 0.11 7.42 19.41
C GLY A 431 -1.00 8.27 19.98
N ASP A 432 -0.80 9.59 20.00
CA ASP A 432 -1.93 10.50 20.23
C ASP A 432 -2.22 11.16 18.89
N ASP A 433 -3.04 10.48 18.09
CA ASP A 433 -3.11 10.63 16.66
C ASP A 433 -4.34 11.43 16.24
N VAL A 434 -4.26 12.00 15.03
CA VAL A 434 -5.34 12.81 14.47
C VAL A 434 -5.73 12.31 13.09
N TYR A 435 -6.91 11.71 13.04
CA TYR A 435 -7.59 11.27 11.83
C TYR A 435 -8.61 12.33 11.39
N SER A 436 -8.27 13.11 10.37
CA SER A 436 -9.12 14.19 9.89
C SER A 436 -9.50 14.01 8.42
N MET A 437 -10.79 13.83 8.16
CA MET A 437 -11.28 13.79 6.79
C MET A 437 -12.74 14.23 6.64
N TRP A 438 -13.24 14.39 5.42
CA TRP A 438 -14.64 14.79 5.23
C TRP A 438 -15.59 13.61 5.20
N ALA A 439 -15.34 12.62 4.35
CA ALA A 439 -16.30 11.53 4.22
C ALA A 439 -15.80 10.22 3.60
N VAL A 440 -16.56 9.14 3.80
CA VAL A 440 -16.30 7.82 3.19
C VAL A 440 -14.89 7.35 3.51
N GLY A 441 -14.66 7.04 4.77
CA GLY A 441 -13.37 6.59 5.28
C GLY A 441 -13.42 6.20 6.74
N GLN A 442 -12.28 6.20 7.43
CA GLN A 442 -12.16 5.74 8.81
C GLN A 442 -12.80 4.37 9.01
N GLY A 443 -12.28 3.39 8.24
CA GLY A 443 -12.78 2.03 8.25
C GLY A 443 -14.13 1.84 7.54
N CYS A 444 -14.48 2.71 6.58
CA CYS A 444 -15.76 2.60 5.87
C CYS A 444 -15.77 1.49 4.83
N GLY A 445 -16.76 0.58 4.89
CA GLY A 445 -17.06 -0.39 3.83
C GLY A 445 -18.19 0.04 2.90
N HIS A 446 -17.92 0.20 1.60
CA HIS A 446 -18.89 0.66 0.62
C HIS A 446 -19.05 -0.30 -0.58
N ASP A 447 -20.30 -0.63 -0.91
CA ASP A 447 -20.66 -1.40 -2.11
C ASP A 447 -19.98 -2.78 -2.18
N LEU A 448 -20.41 -3.69 -1.29
CA LEU A 448 -19.83 -5.03 -1.13
C LEU A 448 -18.31 -5.01 -0.88
N ALA A 449 -17.82 -4.06 -0.08
CA ALA A 449 -16.41 -3.96 0.28
C ALA A 449 -16.21 -3.91 1.80
N VAL A 450 -14.98 -4.16 2.23
CA VAL A 450 -14.56 -4.16 3.63
C VAL A 450 -13.66 -2.96 3.89
N GLY A 451 -13.99 -2.17 4.91
CA GLY A 451 -13.11 -1.14 5.45
C GLY A 451 -12.79 -1.42 6.91
N VAL A 452 -11.53 -1.25 7.30
CA VAL A 452 -11.07 -1.38 8.69
C VAL A 452 -10.11 -0.25 9.02
N LEU A 453 -10.37 0.44 10.12
CA LEU A 453 -9.39 1.24 10.83
C LEU A 453 -9.20 0.60 12.21
N SER A 454 -7.96 0.23 12.54
CA SER A 454 -7.58 -0.35 13.83
C SER A 454 -6.53 0.55 14.46
N ASP A 455 -6.86 1.16 15.58
CA ASP A 455 -5.98 2.01 16.36
C ASP A 455 -5.61 1.31 17.67
N GLY A 456 -4.38 1.54 18.09
CA GLY A 456 -3.76 0.92 19.23
C GLY A 456 -3.92 1.76 20.50
N ARG A 457 -2.78 2.19 21.05
CA ARG A 457 -2.74 2.87 22.35
C ARG A 457 -2.48 4.36 22.19
N GLY A 458 -3.39 5.18 22.69
CA GLY A 458 -3.17 6.57 23.07
C GLY A 458 -4.47 7.36 23.01
N SER A 459 -4.41 8.69 23.04
CA SER A 459 -5.61 9.54 23.15
C SER A 459 -5.87 10.27 21.84
N ASP A 460 -6.77 9.72 21.05
CA ASP A 460 -6.88 9.96 19.62
C ASP A 460 -8.04 10.88 19.27
N THR A 461 -7.93 11.53 18.11
CA THR A 461 -8.99 12.38 17.56
C THR A 461 -9.43 11.91 16.19
N TYR A 462 -10.69 11.51 16.10
CA TYR A 462 -11.36 11.13 14.85
C TYR A 462 -12.35 12.22 14.43
N ASP A 463 -11.96 13.05 13.46
CA ASP A 463 -12.78 14.13 12.90
C ASP A 463 -13.32 13.75 11.50
N LEU A 464 -14.65 13.66 11.36
CA LEU A 464 -15.34 13.33 10.11
C LEU A 464 -16.68 14.06 9.96
N SER A 465 -17.14 14.36 8.75
CA SER A 465 -18.52 14.81 8.52
C SER A 465 -19.51 13.67 8.26
N TRP A 466 -19.20 12.75 7.35
CA TRP A 466 -20.19 11.83 6.75
C TRP A 466 -19.63 10.43 6.43
N LEU A 467 -20.41 9.37 6.70
CA LEU A 467 -20.11 7.99 6.31
C LEU A 467 -18.69 7.51 6.65
N GLY A 468 -18.40 7.36 7.94
CA GLY A 468 -17.13 6.87 8.46
C GLY A 468 -17.22 6.56 9.94
N GLN A 469 -16.07 6.37 10.59
CA GLN A 469 -15.97 5.84 11.95
C GLN A 469 -16.65 4.46 12.05
N GLY A 470 -16.18 3.53 11.21
CA GLY A 470 -16.71 2.18 11.11
C GLY A 470 -18.07 2.09 10.44
N ALA A 471 -18.47 3.12 9.68
CA ALA A 471 -19.74 3.09 8.95
C ALA A 471 -19.68 2.20 7.70
N ALA A 472 -20.84 1.76 7.22
CA ALA A 472 -20.94 0.90 6.06
C ALA A 472 -22.20 1.18 5.24
N SER A 473 -22.08 1.05 3.92
CA SER A 473 -23.21 1.19 3.02
C SER A 473 -23.11 0.34 1.76
N GLY A 474 -24.23 0.14 1.07
CA GLY A 474 -24.27 -0.67 -0.15
C GLY A 474 -23.88 -2.14 0.05
N ASN A 475 -24.21 -2.72 1.20
CA ASN A 475 -23.85 -4.08 1.61
C ASN A 475 -22.35 -4.28 1.90
N GLY A 476 -21.62 -3.19 2.19
CA GLY A 476 -20.28 -3.27 2.75
C GLY A 476 -20.26 -3.58 4.25
N THR A 477 -19.05 -3.84 4.75
CA THR A 477 -18.72 -4.05 6.16
C THR A 477 -17.68 -3.00 6.57
N GLY A 478 -17.98 -2.22 7.62
CA GLY A 478 -17.10 -1.17 8.12
C GLY A 478 -16.79 -1.38 9.60
N LEU A 479 -15.53 -1.25 9.96
CA LEU A 479 -15.02 -1.44 11.32
C LEU A 479 -14.10 -0.27 11.69
N LEU A 480 -14.38 0.38 12.82
CA LEU A 480 -13.40 1.17 13.55
C LEU A 480 -13.17 0.47 14.89
N LEU A 481 -11.92 0.12 15.16
CA LEU A 481 -11.48 -0.58 16.35
C LEU A 481 -10.46 0.31 17.04
N ASP A 482 -10.72 0.70 18.27
CA ASP A 482 -9.78 1.42 19.13
C ASP A 482 -9.45 0.54 20.33
N ALA A 483 -8.17 0.51 20.76
CA ALA A 483 -7.71 -0.37 21.82
C ALA A 483 -7.65 0.30 23.21
N SER A 484 -7.26 1.57 23.33
CA SER A 484 -7.32 2.32 24.59
C SER A 484 -6.85 3.79 24.50
N GLY A 485 -7.56 4.65 25.21
CA GLY A 485 -7.13 5.94 25.74
C GLY A 485 -8.28 6.95 25.72
N ASP A 486 -8.04 8.22 26.06
CA ASP A 486 -9.13 9.18 26.22
C ASP A 486 -9.50 9.83 24.87
N ASP A 487 -10.33 9.14 24.09
CA ASP A 487 -10.52 9.46 22.67
C ASP A 487 -11.61 10.49 22.37
N THR A 488 -11.53 11.12 21.20
CA THR A 488 -12.52 12.07 20.73
C THR A 488 -13.00 11.75 19.32
N TYR A 489 -14.24 11.25 19.23
CA TYR A 489 -14.97 10.94 18.00
C TYR A 489 -15.92 12.07 17.61
N ARG A 490 -15.45 13.01 16.78
CA ARG A 490 -16.27 14.11 16.23
C ARG A 490 -16.87 13.72 14.89
N ALA A 491 -18.20 13.77 14.82
CA ALA A 491 -18.97 13.49 13.61
C ALA A 491 -20.09 14.51 13.38
N GLU A 492 -20.48 14.77 12.12
CA GLU A 492 -21.60 15.67 11.80
C GLU A 492 -22.90 14.93 11.44
N GLY A 493 -22.83 13.80 10.73
CA GLY A 493 -23.97 13.03 10.22
C GLY A 493 -24.41 11.85 11.11
N ASP A 494 -25.69 11.45 11.01
CA ASP A 494 -26.25 10.28 11.71
C ASP A 494 -25.80 8.95 11.11
N ASP A 495 -25.23 8.98 9.92
CA ASP A 495 -24.69 7.86 9.15
C ASP A 495 -23.18 7.66 9.40
N THR A 496 -22.75 7.91 10.64
CA THR A 496 -21.39 7.75 11.16
C THR A 496 -21.42 6.87 12.42
N GLN A 497 -20.27 6.63 13.06
CA GLN A 497 -20.18 5.94 14.36
C GLN A 497 -20.84 4.56 14.39
N GLY A 498 -20.30 3.63 13.61
CA GLY A 498 -20.82 2.27 13.50
C GLY A 498 -22.16 2.19 12.78
N TYR A 499 -22.41 3.08 11.83
CA TYR A 499 -23.64 3.08 11.04
C TYR A 499 -23.65 2.00 9.95
N GLY A 500 -24.76 1.30 9.76
CA GLY A 500 -24.94 0.31 8.68
C GLY A 500 -26.23 0.56 7.90
N SER A 501 -26.12 0.93 6.62
CA SER A 501 -27.31 1.18 5.78
C SER A 501 -28.00 -0.11 5.36
N THR A 502 -29.33 -0.13 5.32
CA THR A 502 -30.08 -1.19 4.61
C THR A 502 -30.26 -0.80 3.14
N ALA A 503 -29.79 -1.63 2.20
CA ALA A 503 -29.90 -1.36 0.77
C ALA A 503 -30.05 -2.65 -0.04
N ARG A 504 -30.74 -2.61 -1.18
CA ARG A 504 -30.82 -3.72 -2.15
C ARG A 504 -31.26 -5.07 -1.55
N ASN A 505 -32.20 -5.04 -0.60
CA ASN A 505 -32.70 -6.20 0.15
C ASN A 505 -31.63 -6.95 0.99
N PHE A 506 -30.51 -6.28 1.28
CA PHE A 506 -29.44 -6.72 2.18
C PHE A 506 -29.10 -5.58 3.16
N GLY A 507 -28.29 -5.88 4.17
CA GLY A 507 -27.81 -4.90 5.13
C GLY A 507 -26.30 -4.71 5.02
N SER A 508 -25.84 -3.47 5.15
CA SER A 508 -24.46 -3.18 5.54
C SER A 508 -24.29 -3.29 7.04
N ILE A 509 -23.13 -3.76 7.48
CA ILE A 509 -22.78 -3.84 8.90
C ILE A 509 -21.71 -2.80 9.19
N GLY A 510 -22.03 -1.83 10.06
CA GLY A 510 -21.07 -0.86 10.56
C GLY A 510 -20.88 -1.04 12.06
N LEU A 511 -19.64 -1.01 12.52
CA LEU A 511 -19.28 -1.19 13.93
C LEU A 511 -18.20 -0.19 14.34
N LEU A 512 -18.42 0.45 15.49
CA LEU A 512 -17.39 1.18 16.23
C LEU A 512 -17.17 0.48 17.56
N LEU A 513 -15.93 0.09 17.84
CA LEU A 513 -15.54 -0.55 19.09
C LEU A 513 -14.43 0.26 19.74
N ASP A 514 -14.75 0.89 20.85
CA ASP A 514 -13.79 1.45 21.79
C ASP A 514 -13.62 0.50 22.99
N SER A 515 -12.37 0.29 23.36
CA SER A 515 -11.92 -0.73 24.29
C SER A 515 -11.57 -0.22 25.69
N GLY A 516 -11.49 1.08 25.90
CA GLY A 516 -11.31 1.68 27.22
C GLY A 516 -10.72 3.09 27.19
N GLY A 517 -10.97 3.86 28.25
CA GLY A 517 -10.71 5.29 28.30
C GLY A 517 -11.99 6.10 28.46
N HIS A 518 -11.88 7.41 28.63
CA HIS A 518 -13.02 8.31 28.86
C HIS A 518 -13.36 9.14 27.62
N ASP A 519 -14.09 8.52 26.70
CA ASP A 519 -14.18 9.06 25.34
C ASP A 519 -15.29 10.09 25.13
N GLN A 520 -15.14 10.84 24.04
CA GLN A 520 -16.08 11.82 23.59
C GLN A 520 -16.71 11.47 22.26
N TYR A 521 -18.05 11.38 22.23
CA TYR A 521 -18.82 11.10 21.01
C TYR A 521 -19.72 12.26 20.61
N ARG A 522 -20.07 12.36 19.32
CA ARG A 522 -21.09 13.27 18.77
C ARG A 522 -22.36 13.32 19.62
N HIS A 523 -22.87 12.15 20.00
CA HIS A 523 -23.98 12.01 20.94
C HIS A 523 -23.49 11.29 22.19
N GLN A 524 -23.31 12.08 23.25
CA GLN A 524 -22.93 11.61 24.56
C GLN A 524 -24.05 10.79 25.22
N THR A 525 -23.68 9.67 25.80
CA THR A 525 -24.60 8.75 26.50
C THR A 525 -23.85 8.05 27.62
N GLU A 526 -24.51 7.86 28.76
CA GLU A 526 -23.96 7.09 29.89
C GLU A 526 -23.99 5.57 29.63
N ARG A 527 -24.48 5.14 28.45
CA ARG A 527 -24.59 3.72 28.11
C ARG A 527 -23.34 3.29 27.34
N PRO A 528 -22.67 2.22 27.78
CA PRO A 528 -21.54 1.64 27.05
C PRO A 528 -21.94 1.10 25.68
N PHE A 529 -23.23 0.82 25.49
CA PHE A 529 -23.72 0.15 24.31
C PHE A 529 -24.81 0.97 23.61
N VAL A 530 -24.58 1.26 22.33
CA VAL A 530 -25.50 1.99 21.47
C VAL A 530 -25.79 1.17 20.21
N ILE A 531 -26.96 0.54 20.17
CA ILE A 531 -27.51 -0.05 18.93
C ILE A 531 -28.50 0.94 18.33
N THR A 532 -28.25 1.36 17.11
CA THR A 532 -29.20 2.19 16.34
C THR A 532 -30.01 1.36 15.34
N SER A 533 -29.49 0.21 14.91
CA SER A 533 -30.19 -0.74 14.03
C SER A 533 -29.62 -2.17 14.18
N PRO A 534 -30.28 -3.22 13.65
CA PRO A 534 -29.76 -4.59 13.67
C PRO A 534 -28.38 -4.79 13.02
N THR A 535 -27.88 -3.79 12.28
CA THR A 535 -26.58 -3.83 11.61
C THR A 535 -25.73 -2.59 11.92
N SER A 536 -26.05 -1.88 13.02
CA SER A 536 -25.38 -0.65 13.40
C SER A 536 -25.18 -0.61 14.90
N ALA A 537 -23.92 -0.63 15.34
CA ALA A 537 -23.61 -0.57 16.75
C ALA A 537 -22.30 0.17 17.05
N ARG A 538 -22.33 0.81 18.21
CA ARG A 538 -21.18 1.33 18.92
C ARG A 538 -21.08 0.69 20.29
N LEU A 539 -19.88 0.26 20.66
CA LEU A 539 -19.54 -0.18 22.01
C LEU A 539 -18.39 0.69 22.51
N ASP A 540 -18.56 1.24 23.70
CA ASP A 540 -17.56 1.92 24.52
C ASP A 540 -17.55 1.20 25.86
N ARG A 541 -16.39 0.79 26.34
CA ARG A 541 -16.28 0.02 27.58
C ARG A 541 -16.53 0.85 28.83
N GLU A 542 -16.06 2.09 28.85
CA GLU A 542 -15.96 2.92 30.05
C GLU A 542 -16.97 4.07 30.08
N ALA A 543 -17.80 4.21 29.02
CA ALA A 543 -18.97 5.08 28.99
C ALA A 543 -19.80 5.00 30.28
N GLY A 544 -19.93 6.15 30.96
CA GLY A 544 -20.73 6.28 32.18
C GLY A 544 -20.05 5.82 33.47
N SER A 545 -18.77 5.46 33.46
CA SER A 545 -17.96 5.27 34.67
C SER A 545 -17.21 6.57 35.00
N PRO A 546 -17.43 7.18 36.18
CA PRO A 546 -16.83 8.46 36.56
C PRO A 546 -15.36 8.39 36.93
#